data_AF-A0A8T6Q2T5-F1
#
_entry.id   AF-A0A8T6Q2T5-F1
#
_cell.length_a   1.000
_cell.length_b   1.000
_cell.length_c   1.000
_cell.angle_alpha   90.00
_cell.angle_beta   90.00
_cell.angle_gamma   90.00
#
_symmetry.space_group_name_H-M   'P 1'
#
loop_
_entity.id
_entity.type
_entity.pdbx_description
1 polymer ?
#
loop_
_entity_poly.entity_id
_entity_poly.type
_entity_poly.pdbx_seq_one_letter_code
_entity_poly.pdbx_strand_id
1 'polypeptide(L)'
;VKNLSVAFSTSPADTQLSLNARNTNENGIAEVTLKGTVLGVHTAEATLPNGNNDTKIVNIAPDTSNAQVTLNIPAQQVVTNNSDSVQLTAMVKDPSNHPVAGITVNFTIPQDVAANFTLENNGIAITQANGEAHVT
;
A
#
# COMPACT_ATOMS: atom_id res chain seq x y z
N VAL A 1 12.46 -13.87 -32.38
CA VAL A 1 13.90 -14.04 -32.71
C VAL A 1 14.57 -14.60 -31.48
N LYS A 2 15.35 -15.68 -31.58
CA LYS A 2 16.00 -16.29 -30.43
C LYS A 2 17.41 -15.75 -30.19
N ASN A 3 17.89 -15.89 -28.96
CA ASN A 3 19.23 -15.48 -28.52
C ASN A 3 19.61 -14.03 -28.86
N LEU A 4 18.62 -13.13 -28.94
CA LEU A 4 18.84 -11.70 -29.08
C LEU A 4 18.95 -11.06 -27.70
N SER A 5 20.01 -10.30 -27.44
CA SER A 5 20.19 -9.59 -26.17
C SER A 5 19.18 -8.45 -26.04
N VAL A 6 18.49 -8.38 -24.90
CA VAL A 6 17.57 -7.30 -24.54
C VAL A 6 18.08 -6.65 -23.26
N ALA A 7 18.29 -5.34 -23.29
CA ALA A 7 18.62 -4.56 -22.09
C ALA A 7 17.31 -4.13 -21.39
N PHE A 8 17.32 -4.12 -20.06
CA PHE A 8 16.19 -3.70 -19.24
C PHE A 8 16.62 -2.58 -18.29
N SER A 9 15.79 -1.57 -18.16
CA SER A 9 15.99 -0.44 -17.25
C SER A 9 14.68 -0.05 -16.57
N THR A 10 14.80 0.70 -15.48
CA THR A 10 13.66 1.20 -14.72
C THR A 10 13.88 2.63 -14.26
N SER A 11 12.79 3.34 -13.98
CA SER A 11 12.82 4.69 -13.42
C SER A 11 11.61 4.91 -12.51
N PRO A 12 11.76 5.56 -11.35
CA PRO A 12 13.02 5.94 -10.70
C PRO A 12 13.93 4.74 -10.29
N ALA A 13 15.15 5.05 -9.86
CA ALA A 13 16.21 4.08 -9.54
C ALA A 13 16.04 3.38 -8.16
N ASP A 14 14.88 3.53 -7.53
CA ASP A 14 14.43 2.88 -6.29
C ASP A 14 13.77 1.50 -6.54
N THR A 15 13.86 1.02 -7.78
CA THR A 15 13.42 -0.31 -8.21
C THR A 15 14.61 -1.22 -8.47
N GLN A 16 14.38 -2.53 -8.35
CA GLN A 16 15.38 -3.57 -8.55
C GLN A 16 14.91 -4.56 -9.61
N LEU A 17 15.69 -4.68 -10.68
CA LEU A 17 15.55 -5.75 -11.65
C LEU A 17 16.36 -6.98 -11.21
N SER A 18 15.85 -8.18 -11.50
CA SER A 18 16.60 -9.43 -11.31
C SER A 18 17.86 -9.49 -12.18
N LEU A 19 17.78 -8.90 -13.38
CA LEU A 19 18.86 -8.75 -14.35
C LEU A 19 18.59 -7.47 -15.17
N ASN A 20 19.65 -6.78 -15.55
CA ASN A 20 19.61 -5.59 -16.43
C ASN A 20 19.79 -5.95 -17.91
N ALA A 21 20.09 -7.20 -18.25
CA ALA A 21 20.06 -7.71 -19.61
C ALA A 21 19.74 -9.20 -19.63
N ARG A 22 19.02 -9.65 -20.66
CA ARG A 22 18.73 -11.07 -20.88
C ARG A 22 18.55 -11.37 -22.36
N ASN A 23 19.05 -12.52 -22.81
CA ASN A 23 18.81 -12.99 -24.17
C ASN A 23 17.40 -13.60 -24.27
N THR A 24 16.73 -13.37 -25.40
CA THR A 24 15.45 -14.01 -25.71
C THR A 24 15.60 -15.53 -25.83
N ASN A 25 14.63 -16.29 -25.32
CA ASN A 25 14.56 -17.75 -25.46
C ASN A 25 14.18 -18.20 -26.89
N GLU A 26 13.98 -19.50 -27.10
CA GLU A 26 13.60 -20.09 -28.41
C GLU A 26 12.29 -19.51 -28.98
N ASN A 27 11.38 -19.03 -28.13
CA ASN A 27 10.13 -18.38 -28.53
C ASN A 27 10.29 -16.87 -28.79
N GLY A 28 11.49 -16.31 -28.59
CA GLY A 28 11.75 -14.90 -28.73
C GLY A 28 11.36 -14.04 -27.52
N ILE A 29 11.26 -14.63 -26.33
CA ILE A 29 10.83 -13.96 -25.10
C ILE A 29 12.03 -13.77 -24.16
N ALA A 30 12.21 -12.56 -23.63
CA ALA A 30 13.15 -12.26 -22.56
C ALA A 30 12.37 -11.72 -21.34
N GLU A 31 12.55 -12.34 -20.18
CA GLU A 31 11.80 -12.00 -18.95
C GLU A 31 12.76 -11.63 -17.82
N VAL A 32 12.40 -10.61 -17.05
CA VAL A 32 13.06 -10.20 -15.81
C VAL A 32 12.00 -9.89 -14.77
N THR A 33 12.36 -9.97 -13.49
CA THR A 33 11.48 -9.56 -12.40
C THR A 33 11.85 -8.16 -11.94
N LEU A 34 10.84 -7.30 -11.78
CA LEU A 34 10.97 -5.99 -11.15
C LEU A 34 10.42 -6.06 -9.73
N LYS A 35 11.17 -5.52 -8.77
CA LYS A 35 10.73 -5.30 -7.39
C LYS A 35 10.91 -3.82 -7.04
N GLY A 36 10.10 -3.30 -6.13
CA GLY A 36 10.29 -1.99 -5.56
C GLY A 36 9.47 -1.84 -4.29
N THR A 37 9.91 -0.93 -3.44
CA THR A 37 9.25 -0.66 -2.15
C THR A 37 8.71 0.76 -2.08
N VAL A 38 9.07 1.66 -2.99
CA VAL A 38 8.56 3.03 -2.97
C VAL A 38 7.22 3.06 -3.71
N LEU A 39 6.21 3.66 -3.08
CA LEU A 39 4.89 3.80 -3.71
C LEU A 39 4.94 4.73 -4.93
N GLY A 40 4.09 4.43 -5.90
CA GLY A 40 3.77 5.32 -7.00
C GLY A 40 4.14 4.79 -8.37
N VAL A 41 4.19 5.72 -9.31
CA VAL A 41 4.35 5.44 -10.74
C VAL A 41 5.81 5.26 -11.08
N HIS A 42 6.13 4.09 -11.61
CA HIS A 42 7.44 3.73 -12.14
C HIS A 42 7.29 3.36 -13.62
N THR A 43 8.42 3.28 -14.32
CA THR A 43 8.49 2.77 -15.69
C THR A 43 9.50 1.65 -15.79
N ALA A 44 9.21 0.66 -16.62
CA ALA A 44 10.15 -0.37 -17.05
C ALA A 44 10.32 -0.27 -18.56
N GLU A 45 11.56 -0.28 -19.04
CA GLU A 45 11.90 -0.22 -20.47
C GLU A 45 12.68 -1.47 -20.88
N ALA A 46 12.39 -1.96 -22.08
CA ALA A 46 13.17 -2.98 -22.76
C ALA A 46 13.75 -2.39 -24.06
N THR A 47 15.06 -2.52 -24.26
CA THR A 47 15.78 -1.94 -25.39
C THR A 47 16.55 -3.03 -26.15
N LEU A 48 16.39 -3.06 -27.47
CA LEU A 48 17.14 -3.92 -28.37
C LEU A 48 18.48 -3.29 -28.78
N PRO A 49 19.46 -4.08 -29.27
CA PRO A 49 20.78 -3.56 -29.65
C PRO A 49 20.75 -2.59 -30.82
N ASN A 50 19.67 -2.62 -31.63
CA ASN A 50 19.45 -1.68 -32.72
C ASN A 50 18.80 -0.35 -32.25
N GLY A 51 18.63 -0.16 -30.94
CA GLY A 51 18.06 1.04 -30.32
C GLY A 51 16.53 1.08 -30.28
N ASN A 52 15.83 0.09 -30.83
CA ASN A 52 14.38 0.02 -30.69
C ASN A 52 14.00 -0.34 -29.23
N ASN A 53 13.00 0.34 -28.67
CA ASN A 53 12.57 0.16 -27.30
C ASN A 53 11.04 0.19 -27.12
N ASP A 54 10.59 -0.30 -25.97
CA ASP A 54 9.22 -0.13 -25.47
C ASP A 54 9.26 0.11 -23.97
N THR A 55 8.36 0.97 -23.48
CA THR A 55 8.27 1.37 -22.08
C THR A 55 6.88 1.07 -21.55
N LYS A 56 6.79 0.52 -20.35
CA LYS A 56 5.54 0.26 -19.64
C LYS A 56 5.53 0.95 -18.28
N ILE A 57 4.35 1.42 -17.89
CA ILE A 57 4.09 1.96 -16.56
C ILE A 57 3.86 0.80 -15.60
N VAL A 58 4.50 0.89 -14.43
CA VAL A 58 4.32 -0.04 -13.31
C VAL A 58 3.92 0.81 -12.09
N ASN A 59 2.76 0.53 -11.50
CA ASN A 59 2.34 1.21 -10.28
C ASN A 59 2.64 0.34 -9.06
N ILE A 60 3.50 0.82 -8.17
CA ILE A 60 3.76 0.18 -6.89
C ILE A 60 2.76 0.71 -5.88
N ALA A 61 1.93 -0.18 -5.35
CA ALA A 61 0.87 0.13 -4.40
C ALA A 61 1.14 -0.56 -3.05
N PRO A 62 0.53 -0.09 -1.95
CA PRO A 62 0.65 -0.74 -0.65
C PRO A 62 0.19 -2.20 -0.70
N ASP A 63 0.83 -3.07 0.08
CA ASP A 63 0.37 -4.45 0.25
C ASP A 63 -0.87 -4.51 1.16
N THR A 64 -2.03 -4.38 0.51
CA THR A 64 -3.34 -4.43 1.17
C THR A 64 -3.69 -5.80 1.75
N SER A 65 -3.08 -6.88 1.24
CA SER A 65 -3.37 -8.25 1.66
C SER A 65 -2.72 -8.59 3.01
N ASN A 66 -1.60 -7.94 3.31
CA ASN A 66 -0.87 -8.10 4.58
C ASN A 66 -0.93 -6.85 5.47
N ALA A 67 -1.91 -5.97 5.23
CA ALA A 67 -2.08 -4.76 6.02
C ALA A 67 -2.36 -5.07 7.50
N GLN A 68 -1.80 -4.24 8.37
CA GLN A 68 -1.94 -4.31 9.82
C GLN A 68 -2.63 -3.05 10.33
N VAL A 69 -3.46 -3.22 11.36
CA VAL A 69 -4.18 -2.13 12.02
C VAL A 69 -3.58 -1.88 13.41
N THR A 70 -3.33 -0.61 13.72
CA THR A 70 -2.94 -0.15 15.05
C THR A 70 -3.99 0.84 15.54
N LEU A 71 -4.52 0.60 16.74
CA LEU A 71 -5.44 1.55 17.38
C LEU A 71 -4.63 2.55 18.22
N ASN A 72 -4.74 3.83 17.86
CA ASN A 72 -4.17 4.95 18.58
C ASN A 72 -5.30 5.69 19.29
N ILE A 73 -5.29 5.64 20.62
CA ILE A 73 -6.19 6.41 21.46
C ILE A 73 -5.34 7.50 22.10
N PRO A 74 -5.67 8.80 21.94
CA PRO A 74 -4.96 9.84 22.66
C PRO A 74 -5.12 9.58 24.17
N ALA A 75 -4.02 9.70 24.91
CA ALA A 75 -4.04 9.47 26.35
C ALA A 75 -4.91 10.54 27.03
N GLN A 76 -6.17 10.21 27.29
CA GLN A 76 -7.11 11.11 27.94
C GLN A 76 -8.05 10.37 28.89
N GLN A 77 -8.35 11.06 29.99
CA GLN A 77 -9.42 10.73 30.92
C GLN A 77 -10.72 11.30 30.34
N VAL A 78 -11.70 10.43 30.05
CA VAL A 78 -13.07 10.86 29.75
C VAL A 78 -13.79 11.03 31.09
N VAL A 79 -14.38 12.20 31.34
CA VAL A 79 -15.11 12.47 32.57
C VAL A 79 -16.56 11.97 32.40
N THR A 80 -17.15 11.36 33.43
CA THR A 80 -18.52 10.80 33.37
C THR A 80 -19.60 11.89 33.45
N ASN A 81 -19.55 12.87 32.55
CA ASN A 81 -20.48 14.01 32.47
C ASN A 81 -21.48 13.88 31.31
N ASN A 82 -21.40 12.78 30.54
CA ASN A 82 -22.22 12.52 29.36
C ASN A 82 -22.10 13.59 28.25
N SER A 83 -21.00 14.35 28.26
CA SER A 83 -20.68 15.43 27.31
C SER A 83 -19.27 15.32 26.72
N ASP A 84 -18.35 14.67 27.43
CA ASP A 84 -16.99 14.44 26.93
C ASP A 84 -16.98 13.29 25.92
N SER A 85 -16.22 13.47 24.84
CA SER A 85 -16.01 12.47 23.79
C SER A 85 -14.52 12.30 23.49
N VAL A 86 -14.14 11.13 22.98
CA VAL A 86 -12.77 10.84 22.58
C VAL A 86 -12.75 10.37 21.14
N GLN A 87 -11.87 10.95 20.33
CA GLN A 87 -11.65 10.45 18.98
C GLN A 87 -10.74 9.20 19.05
N LEU A 88 -11.22 8.10 18.48
CA LEU A 88 -10.45 6.89 18.23
C LEU A 88 -9.84 6.98 16.84
N THR A 89 -8.53 6.73 16.73
CA THR A 89 -7.82 6.73 15.45
C THR A 89 -7.24 5.34 15.20
N ALA A 90 -7.71 4.67 14.15
CA ALA A 90 -7.05 3.47 13.65
C ALA A 90 -6.10 3.85 12.51
N MET A 91 -4.86 3.35 12.56
CA MET A 91 -3.86 3.48 11.52
C MET A 91 -3.70 2.14 10.81
N VAL A 92 -3.91 2.09 9.50
CA VAL A 92 -3.74 0.90 8.68
C VAL A 92 -2.53 1.05 7.76
N LYS A 93 -1.58 0.12 7.89
CA LYS A 93 -0.34 0.13 7.11
C LYS A 93 0.03 -1.25 6.60
N ASP A 94 0.71 -1.31 5.46
CA ASP A 94 1.33 -2.55 4.99
C ASP A 94 2.58 -2.91 5.81
N PRO A 95 3.17 -4.12 5.65
CA PRO A 95 4.38 -4.52 6.39
C PRO A 95 5.62 -3.66 6.10
N SER A 96 5.61 -2.88 5.01
CA SER A 96 6.65 -1.91 4.67
C SER A 96 6.37 -0.51 5.23
N ASN A 97 5.37 -0.38 6.12
CA ASN A 97 4.96 0.85 6.79
C ASN A 97 4.34 1.90 5.83
N HIS A 98 3.83 1.48 4.67
CA HIS A 98 3.04 2.35 3.79
C HIS A 98 1.59 2.45 4.25
N PRO A 99 0.99 3.65 4.24
CA PRO A 99 -0.43 3.81 4.56
C PRO A 99 -1.32 3.11 3.53
N VAL A 100 -2.41 2.51 4.01
CA VAL A 100 -3.39 1.84 3.15
C VAL A 100 -4.71 2.60 3.19
N ALA A 101 -5.06 3.25 2.08
CA ALA A 101 -6.28 4.04 1.93
C ALA A 101 -7.45 3.22 1.37
N GLY A 102 -8.68 3.68 1.64
CA GLY A 102 -9.90 3.12 1.04
C GLY A 102 -10.37 1.80 1.64
N ILE A 103 -9.84 1.39 2.80
CA ILE A 103 -10.23 0.15 3.48
C ILE A 103 -11.21 0.47 4.62
N THR A 104 -12.22 -0.39 4.79
CA THR A 104 -13.19 -0.28 5.88
C THR A 104 -12.56 -0.76 7.20
N VAL A 105 -12.64 0.07 8.23
CA VAL A 105 -12.29 -0.26 9.61
C VAL A 105 -13.56 -0.31 10.45
N ASN A 106 -13.72 -1.40 11.20
CA ASN A 106 -14.83 -1.59 12.13
C ASN A 106 -14.33 -1.42 13.57
N PHE A 107 -14.72 -0.32 14.19
CA PHE A 107 -14.53 -0.04 15.60
C PHE A 107 -15.65 -0.69 16.40
N THR A 108 -15.30 -1.33 17.52
CA THR A 108 -16.29 -1.98 18.38
C THR A 108 -16.06 -1.55 19.82
N ILE A 109 -17.17 -1.37 20.53
CA ILE A 109 -17.17 -1.17 21.98
C ILE A 109 -17.39 -2.55 22.63
N PRO A 110 -16.60 -2.92 23.65
CA PRO A 110 -16.85 -4.12 24.45
C PRO A 110 -18.28 -4.14 25.01
N GLN A 111 -18.92 -5.31 24.96
CA GLN A 111 -20.35 -5.45 25.27
C GLN A 111 -20.72 -5.06 26.71
N ASP A 112 -19.78 -5.22 27.65
CA ASP A 112 -19.94 -4.86 29.06
C ASP A 112 -20.08 -3.34 29.28
N VAL A 113 -19.61 -2.53 28.34
CA VAL A 113 -19.70 -1.06 28.41
C VAL A 113 -20.56 -0.43 27.30
N ALA A 114 -21.00 -1.20 26.31
CA ALA A 114 -21.75 -0.72 25.15
C ALA A 114 -23.06 0.05 25.48
N ALA A 115 -23.64 -0.14 26.67
CA ALA A 115 -24.81 0.62 27.12
C ALA A 115 -24.53 2.09 27.45
N ASN A 116 -23.25 2.44 27.71
CA ASN A 116 -22.84 3.76 28.19
C ASN A 116 -21.99 4.52 27.16
N PHE A 117 -21.63 3.89 26.05
CA PHE A 117 -20.81 4.47 25.00
C PHE A 117 -21.51 4.31 23.66
N THR A 118 -21.35 5.31 22.81
CA THR A 118 -21.79 5.28 21.41
C THR A 118 -20.58 5.49 20.52
N LEU A 119 -20.59 4.90 19.33
CA LEU A 119 -19.68 5.27 18.25
C LEU A 119 -20.47 5.96 17.15
N GLU A 120 -19.94 7.04 16.61
CA GLU A 120 -20.47 7.63 15.39
C GLU A 120 -20.43 6.63 14.23
N ASN A 121 -21.30 6.82 13.23
CA ASN A 121 -21.37 6.00 12.01
C ASN A 121 -21.42 4.48 12.28
N ASN A 122 -22.02 4.07 13.41
CA ASN A 122 -22.05 2.69 13.86
C ASN A 122 -20.66 2.04 13.99
N GLY A 123 -19.64 2.84 14.29
CA GLY A 123 -18.25 2.38 14.41
C GLY A 123 -17.58 2.06 13.07
N ILE A 124 -18.12 2.52 11.94
CA ILE A 124 -17.56 2.25 10.61
C ILE A 124 -16.87 3.51 10.08
N ALA A 125 -15.61 3.36 9.67
CA ALA A 125 -14.88 4.41 8.98
C ALA A 125 -14.01 3.83 7.84
N ILE A 126 -13.68 4.66 6.86
CA ILE A 126 -12.82 4.30 5.74
C ILE A 126 -11.47 5.00 5.91
N THR A 127 -10.38 4.28 5.68
CA THR A 127 -9.04 4.87 5.79
C THR A 127 -8.80 5.94 4.74
N GLN A 128 -8.27 7.09 5.18
CA GLN A 128 -7.88 8.20 4.35
C GLN A 128 -6.55 7.91 3.63
N ALA A 129 -6.07 8.86 2.81
CA ALA A 129 -4.81 8.74 2.07
C ALA A 129 -3.58 8.49 2.98
N ASN A 130 -3.62 8.95 4.23
CA ASN A 130 -2.59 8.72 5.24
C ASN A 130 -2.75 7.39 6.00
N GLY A 131 -3.74 6.56 5.64
CA GLY A 131 -4.01 5.27 6.28
C GLY A 131 -4.84 5.37 7.57
N GLU A 132 -5.32 6.56 7.94
CA GLU A 132 -6.08 6.77 9.17
C GLU A 132 -7.58 6.65 8.96
N ALA A 133 -8.26 6.02 9.90
CA ALA A 133 -9.71 6.01 10.04
C ALA A 133 -10.08 6.53 11.43
N HIS A 134 -11.12 7.36 11.52
CA HIS A 134 -11.52 8.00 12.77
C HIS A 134 -12.99 7.73 13.08
N VAL A 135 -13.28 7.53 14.36
CA VAL A 135 -14.62 7.57 14.94
C VAL A 135 -14.57 8.29 16.29
N THR A 136 -15.70 8.81 16.75
CA THR A 136 -15.90 9.49 18.03
C THR A 136 -16.98 8.79 18.84
#